data_AF-A0A9E3DAS4-F1
#
_entry.id   AF-A0A9E3DAS4-F1
#
_cell.length_a   1.000
_cell.length_b   1.000
_cell.length_c   1.000
_cell.angle_alpha   90.00
_cell.angle_beta   90.00
_cell.angle_gamma   90.00
#
_symmetry.space_group_name_H-M   'P 1'
#
loop_
_entity.id
_entity.type
_entity.pdbx_description
1 polymer ?
#
loop_
_entity_poly.entity_id
_entity_poly.type
_entity_poly.pdbx_seq_one_letter_code
_entity_poly.pdbx_strand_id
1 'polypeptide(L)'
;MTERAQRNLAADPEMADSIVTMPAVGCSPEYPGRVIVALATDPDLMKLSGGTFITAELATRYGVTDIDGRTIPSLRAERGSPIWRPVMEAGDGR
;
A
#
# COMPACT_ATOMS: atom_id res chain seq x y z
N MET A 1 11.00 -4.92 8.02
CA MET A 1 11.59 -3.57 8.18
C MET A 1 13.03 -3.59 7.71
N THR A 2 13.54 -2.47 7.19
CA THR A 2 14.97 -2.33 6.87
C THR A 2 15.79 -2.01 8.12
N GLU A 3 17.09 -2.27 8.07
CA GLU A 3 18.03 -1.93 9.14
C GLU A 3 18.05 -0.42 9.41
N ARG A 4 17.86 0.40 8.37
CA ARG A 4 17.76 1.86 8.52
C ARG A 4 16.53 2.28 9.32
N ALA A 5 15.37 1.67 9.08
CA ALA A 5 14.16 1.98 9.84
C ALA A 5 14.30 1.57 11.31
N GLN A 6 14.89 0.40 11.59
CA GLN A 6 15.16 -0.06 12.95
C GLN A 6 16.10 0.90 13.70
N ARG A 7 17.19 1.35 13.04
CA ARG A 7 18.13 2.31 13.63
C ARG A 7 17.46 3.63 13.98
N ASN A 8 16.59 4.14 13.11
CA ASN A 8 15.88 5.39 13.37
C ASN A 8 14.98 5.28 14.61
N LEU A 9 14.22 4.19 14.73
CA LEU A 9 13.35 3.95 15.89
C LEU A 9 14.14 3.73 17.19
N ALA A 10 15.32 3.09 17.10
CA ALA A 10 16.19 2.93 18.27
C ALA A 10 16.81 4.26 18.72
N ALA A 11 17.10 5.17 17.78
CA ALA A 11 17.65 6.48 18.07
C ALA A 11 16.60 7.47 18.60
N ASP A 12 15.35 7.34 18.15
CA ASP A 12 14.22 8.17 18.57
C ASP A 12 12.96 7.30 18.78
N PRO A 13 12.76 6.75 19.98
CA PRO A 13 11.64 5.88 20.28
C PRO A 13 10.26 6.55 20.17
N GLU A 14 10.18 7.87 20.38
CA GLU A 14 8.91 8.62 20.30
C GLU A 14 8.34 8.62 18.88
N MET A 15 9.18 8.40 17.86
CA MET A 15 8.70 8.18 16.49
C MET A 15 7.75 6.98 16.37
N ALA A 16 7.79 6.01 17.28
CA ALA A 16 6.87 4.87 17.23
C ALA A 16 5.40 5.26 17.45
N ASP A 17 5.14 6.40 18.10
CA ASP A 17 3.80 6.88 18.42
C ASP A 17 3.13 7.63 17.25
N SER A 18 3.91 8.00 16.23
CA SER A 18 3.38 8.62 15.02
C SER A 18 2.83 7.59 14.05
N ILE A 19 1.62 7.83 13.53
CA ILE A 19 0.99 7.01 12.48
C ILE A 19 1.83 6.88 11.19
N VAL A 20 2.82 7.77 11.00
CA VAL A 20 3.73 7.73 9.86
C VAL A 20 4.76 6.61 10.01
N THR A 21 5.20 6.35 11.24
CA THR A 21 6.40 5.57 11.57
C THR A 21 6.12 4.39 12.51
N MET A 22 4.88 4.26 13.00
CA MET A 22 4.44 3.17 13.86
C MET A 22 4.65 1.80 13.18
N PRO A 23 5.43 0.88 13.78
CA PRO A 23 5.76 -0.41 13.18
C PRO A 23 4.53 -1.29 12.88
N ALA A 24 3.46 -1.18 13.69
CA ALA A 24 2.26 -2.00 13.57
C ALA A 24 1.50 -1.80 12.24
N VAL A 25 1.57 -0.60 11.65
CA VAL A 25 0.97 -0.28 10.34
C VAL A 25 1.99 -0.34 9.20
N GLY A 26 3.25 -0.66 9.52
CA GLY A 26 4.32 -0.83 8.55
C GLY A 26 4.32 -2.21 7.89
N CYS A 27 5.02 -2.29 6.76
CA CYS A 27 5.21 -3.51 5.99
C CYS A 27 6.70 -3.83 5.78
N SER A 28 6.99 -5.03 5.32
CA SER A 28 8.31 -5.42 4.81
C SER A 28 8.63 -4.70 3.48
N PRO A 29 9.92 -4.57 3.12
CA PRO A 29 10.32 -4.09 1.78
C PRO A 29 9.77 -4.94 0.62
N GLU A 30 9.53 -6.23 0.85
CA GLU A 30 9.03 -7.19 -0.13
C GLU A 30 7.54 -6.99 -0.45
N TYR A 31 6.77 -6.52 0.54
CA TYR A 31 5.31 -6.43 0.45
C TYR A 31 4.81 -5.64 -0.77
N PRO A 32 5.26 -4.41 -1.06
CA PRO A 32 4.84 -3.69 -2.26
C PRO A 32 5.18 -4.44 -3.55
N GLY A 33 6.33 -5.12 -3.61
CA GLY A 33 6.73 -5.92 -4.77
C GLY A 33 5.75 -7.08 -5.04
N ARG A 34 5.30 -7.76 -3.99
CA ARG A 34 4.28 -8.83 -4.10
C ARG A 34 2.95 -8.31 -4.63
N VAL A 35 2.53 -7.12 -4.18
CA VAL A 35 1.30 -6.47 -4.67
C VAL A 35 1.44 -6.06 -6.14
N ILE A 36 2.62 -5.55 -6.54
CA ILE A 36 2.91 -5.22 -7.95
C ILE A 36 2.83 -6.47 -8.84
N VAL A 37 3.37 -7.62 -8.40
CA VAL A 37 3.26 -8.88 -9.15
C VAL A 37 1.80 -9.30 -9.32
N ALA A 38 1.01 -9.24 -8.25
CA ALA A 38 -0.41 -9.57 -8.31
C ALA A 38 -1.18 -8.64 -9.26
N LEU A 39 -0.90 -7.33 -9.20
CA LEU A 39 -1.48 -6.35 -10.13
C LEU A 39 -1.07 -6.62 -11.59
N ALA A 40 0.23 -6.82 -11.84
CA ALA A 40 0.77 -7.02 -13.18
C ALA A 40 0.28 -8.32 -13.86
N THR A 41 -0.21 -9.27 -13.06
CA THR A 41 -0.76 -10.55 -13.54
C THR A 41 -2.30 -10.57 -13.53
N ASP A 42 -2.98 -9.49 -13.13
CA ASP A 42 -4.43 -9.37 -13.23
C ASP A 42 -4.85 -9.38 -14.71
N PRO A 43 -5.69 -10.34 -15.18
CA PRO A 43 -6.17 -10.37 -16.56
C PRO A 43 -6.95 -9.11 -16.94
N ASP A 44 -7.50 -8.40 -15.96
CA ASP A 44 -8.23 -7.14 -16.09
C ASP A 44 -7.37 -5.91 -15.79
N LEU A 45 -6.03 -6.01 -15.78
CA LEU A 45 -5.10 -4.91 -15.48
C LEU A 45 -5.45 -3.60 -16.19
N MET A 46 -5.86 -3.68 -17.46
CA MET A 46 -6.22 -2.49 -18.25
C MET A 46 -7.39 -1.68 -17.67
N LYS A 47 -8.27 -2.30 -16.88
CA LYS A 47 -9.35 -1.59 -16.16
C LYS A 47 -8.82 -0.68 -15.06
N LEU A 48 -7.58 -0.88 -14.62
CA LEU A 48 -6.93 -0.12 -13.55
C LEU A 48 -5.95 0.94 -14.08
N SER A 49 -5.69 0.94 -15.39
CA SER A 49 -4.76 1.86 -16.03
C SER A 49 -5.15 3.34 -15.84
N GLY A 50 -4.16 4.16 -15.50
CA GLY A 50 -4.31 5.60 -15.23
C GLY A 50 -4.78 5.94 -13.81
N GLY A 51 -5.13 4.95 -12.98
CA GLY A 51 -5.45 5.16 -11.57
C GLY A 51 -4.22 5.14 -10.65
N THR A 52 -4.34 5.77 -9.48
CA THR A 52 -3.43 5.56 -8.35
C THR A 52 -4.16 4.80 -7.25
N PHE A 53 -3.54 3.76 -6.70
CA PHE A 53 -4.18 2.88 -5.74
C PHE A 53 -3.36 2.76 -4.46
N ILE A 54 -4.05 2.53 -3.34
CA ILE A 54 -3.42 2.26 -2.06
C ILE A 54 -2.97 0.80 -2.05
N THR A 55 -1.68 0.56 -1.81
CA THR A 55 -1.06 -0.77 -1.83
C THR A 55 -1.78 -1.77 -0.92
N ALA A 56 -2.18 -1.35 0.28
CA ALA A 56 -2.93 -2.19 1.22
C ALA A 56 -4.30 -2.65 0.69
N GLU A 57 -4.98 -1.80 -0.09
CA GLU A 57 -6.28 -2.13 -0.65
C GLU A 57 -6.16 -3.04 -1.87
N LEU A 58 -5.14 -2.84 -2.71
CA LEU A 58 -4.81 -3.80 -3.76
C LEU A 58 -4.41 -5.15 -3.19
N ALA A 59 -3.61 -5.16 -2.12
CA ALA A 59 -3.26 -6.39 -1.43
C ALA A 59 -4.49 -7.13 -0.91
N THR A 60 -5.44 -6.41 -0.33
CA THR A 60 -6.74 -6.97 0.11
C THR A 60 -7.52 -7.55 -1.06
N ARG A 61 -7.63 -6.80 -2.18
CA ARG A 61 -8.30 -7.24 -3.41
C ARG A 61 -7.70 -8.53 -3.97
N TYR A 62 -6.37 -8.66 -3.94
CA TYR A 62 -5.66 -9.81 -4.51
C TYR A 62 -5.33 -10.91 -3.49
N GLY A 63 -5.75 -10.78 -2.23
CA GLY A 63 -5.43 -11.76 -1.19
C GLY A 63 -3.93 -11.84 -0.84
N VAL A 64 -3.18 -10.74 -1.02
CA VAL A 64 -1.75 -10.66 -0.71
C VAL A 64 -1.56 -10.25 0.76
N THR A 65 -0.82 -11.05 1.51
CA THR A 65 -0.32 -10.70 2.84
C THR A 65 1.14 -10.25 2.78
N ASP A 66 1.64 -9.67 3.88
CA ASP A 66 3.09 -9.48 4.09
C ASP A 66 3.80 -10.84 4.27
N ILE A 67 5.14 -10.84 4.28
CA ILE A 67 5.99 -12.04 4.39
C ILE A 67 5.86 -12.75 5.74
N ASP A 68 5.39 -12.03 6.76
CA ASP A 68 5.09 -12.55 8.08
C ASP A 68 3.60 -12.95 8.26
N GLY A 69 2.83 -12.93 7.17
CA GLY A 69 1.42 -13.31 7.15
C GLY A 69 0.45 -12.20 7.58
N ARG A 70 0.92 -11.01 7.97
CA ARG A 70 0.03 -9.91 8.36
C ARG A 70 -0.71 -9.33 7.17
N THR A 71 -1.96 -8.91 7.40
CA THR A 71 -2.67 -8.00 6.51
C THR A 71 -2.32 -6.56 6.91
N ILE A 72 -1.81 -5.79 5.96
CA ILE A 72 -1.46 -4.39 6.19
C ILE A 72 -2.73 -3.53 6.05
N PRO A 73 -3.08 -2.70 7.05
CA PRO A 73 -4.28 -1.88 6.98
C PRO A 73 -4.15 -0.75 5.96
N SER A 74 -5.27 -0.37 5.34
CA SER A 74 -5.35 0.88 4.59
C SER A 74 -5.38 2.06 5.57
N LEU A 75 -4.55 3.07 5.32
CA LEU A 75 -4.53 4.32 6.08
C LEU A 75 -5.27 5.45 5.35
N ARG A 76 -6.28 5.10 4.52
CA ARG A 76 -7.04 6.08 3.73
C ARG A 76 -7.73 7.12 4.60
N ALA A 77 -8.23 6.74 5.78
CA ALA A 77 -8.91 7.66 6.69
C ALA A 77 -7.94 8.70 7.27
N GLU A 78 -6.71 8.30 7.54
CA GLU A 78 -5.67 9.11 8.17
C GLU A 78 -4.83 9.89 7.14
N ARG A 79 -4.65 9.36 5.93
CA ARG A 79 -3.75 9.91 4.89
C ARG A 79 -4.47 10.41 3.63
N GLY A 80 -5.78 10.22 3.53
CA GLY A 80 -6.59 10.63 2.39
C GLY A 80 -6.60 9.64 1.23
N SER A 81 -7.32 10.01 0.18
CA SER A 81 -7.55 9.18 -1.01
C SER A 81 -6.68 9.65 -2.19
N PRO A 82 -6.19 8.73 -3.04
CA PRO A 82 -5.55 9.11 -4.30
C PRO A 82 -6.50 9.91 -5.19
N ILE A 83 -5.96 10.88 -5.92
CA ILE A 83 -6.71 11.79 -6.78
C ILE A 83 -7.01 11.15 -8.15
N TRP A 84 -6.06 10.37 -8.67
CA TRP A 84 -6.15 9.78 -10.01
C TRP A 84 -6.96 8.49 -10.00
N ARG A 85 -7.99 8.45 -10.83
CA ARG A 85 -8.86 7.28 -11.06
C ARG A 85 -8.54 6.62 -12.41
N PRO A 86 -8.92 5.34 -12.61
CA PRO A 86 -8.76 4.70 -13.91
C PRO A 86 -9.44 5.48 -15.03
N VAL A 87 -8.81 5.52 -16.20
CA VAL A 87 -9.35 6.24 -17.37
C VAL A 87 -10.69 5.66 -17.82
N MET A 88 -10.87 4.34 -17.68
CA MET A 88 -12.13 3.66 -18.03
C MET A 88 -13.29 4.05 -17.10
N GLU A 89 -13.05 4.51 -15.87
CA GLU A 89 -14.10 5.01 -14.98
C GLU A 89 -14.49 6.46 -15.29
N ALA A 90 -13.66 7.22 -16.01
CA ALA A 90 -13.95 8.59 -16.43
C ALA A 90 -14.88 8.65 -17.67
N GLY A 91 -15.34 7.51 -18.16
CA GLY A 91 -16.24 7.37 -19.31
C GLY A 91 -17.69 7.68 -19.00
N ASP A 92 -17.99 8.92 -18.64
CA ASP A 92 -19.30 9.55 -18.86
C ASP A 92 -19.17 11.05 -19.18
N GLY A 93 -18.07 11.41 -19.85
CA GLY A 93 -17.82 12.76 -20.35
C GLY A 93 -17.96 12.81 -21.87
N ARG A 94 -19.13 13.24 -22.33
CA ARG A 94 -19.26 13.98 -23.59
C ARG A 94 -18.37 15.23 -23.57
#